data_AF-A0A812XG49-F1
#
_entry.id   AF-A0A812XG49-F1
#
_cell.length_a   1.000
_cell.length_b   1.000
_cell.length_c   1.000
_cell.angle_alpha   90.00
_cell.angle_beta   90.00
_cell.angle_gamma   90.00
#
_symmetry.space_group_name_H-M   'P 1'
#
loop_
_entity.id
_entity.type
_entity.pdbx_description
1 polymer ?
#
loop_
_entity_poly.entity_id
_entity_poly.type
_entity_poly.pdbx_seq_one_letter_code
_entity_poly.pdbx_strand_id
1 'polypeptide(L)'
;MGPPTQSASGLAIAWLEWLQFPIKSFTALSIPDVSREDLEDLYPIAFVMSMLWLAVFAYCVVAACDGIHQDFGISTSVLGYTIAAAGTSFPNVFSGMCVARQGKTTMAVANALGANVQNVFLALAIPWAVQCCINRGSFNMPFNGLAPAVVEIYVTLLPVVSVFIFCKGTFPRWSGYLFLMIYALYLAVALRQDVTHCPWWPFECPEVQS
;
A
#
# COMPACT_ATOMS: atom_id res chain seq x y z
N MET A 1 45.76 10.90 -8.37
CA MET A 1 44.44 10.30 -8.08
C MET A 1 43.41 11.41 -8.17
N GLY A 2 42.73 11.53 -9.31
CA GLY A 2 41.62 12.48 -9.43
C GLY A 2 40.43 12.03 -8.57
N PRO A 3 39.57 12.94 -8.10
CA PRO A 3 38.40 12.59 -7.31
C PRO A 3 37.48 11.68 -8.13
N PRO A 4 36.85 10.66 -7.52
CA PRO A 4 35.94 9.78 -8.25
C PRO A 4 34.78 10.61 -8.81
N THR A 5 34.54 10.47 -10.11
CA THR A 5 33.37 11.03 -10.79
C THR A 5 32.12 10.37 -10.22
N GLN A 6 31.56 10.94 -9.15
CA GLN A 6 30.28 10.50 -8.61
C GLN A 6 29.20 10.83 -9.63
N SER A 7 28.67 9.80 -10.28
CA SER A 7 27.43 9.89 -11.06
C SER A 7 26.35 10.54 -10.18
N ALA A 8 25.56 11.47 -10.72
CA ALA A 8 24.48 12.14 -9.99
C ALA A 8 23.52 11.15 -9.27
N SER A 9 23.40 9.93 -9.81
CA SER A 9 22.70 8.82 -9.16
C SER A 9 23.33 8.36 -7.84
N GLY A 10 24.66 8.34 -7.72
CA GLY A 10 25.37 7.92 -6.51
C GLY A 10 25.21 8.93 -5.37
N LEU A 11 25.20 10.23 -5.68
CA LEU A 11 24.95 11.27 -4.69
C LEU A 11 23.52 11.18 -4.13
N ALA A 12 22.53 10.98 -4.99
CA ALA A 12 21.13 10.81 -4.58
C ALA A 12 20.92 9.58 -3.69
N ILE A 13 21.58 8.46 -4.01
CA ILE A 13 21.54 7.24 -3.18
C ILE A 13 22.17 7.52 -1.80
N ALA A 14 23.31 8.20 -1.74
CA ALA A 14 23.96 8.53 -0.47
C ALA A 14 23.08 9.42 0.43
N TRP A 15 22.37 10.40 -0.14
CA TRP A 15 21.41 11.22 0.58
C TRP A 15 20.22 10.41 1.11
N LEU A 16 19.70 9.47 0.31
CA LEU A 16 18.63 8.57 0.73
C LEU A 16 19.09 7.63 1.86
N GLU A 17 20.30 7.10 1.78
CA GLU A 17 20.86 6.27 2.84
C GLU A 17 21.06 7.05 4.14
N TRP A 18 21.54 8.29 4.05
CA TRP A 18 21.68 9.16 5.21
C TRP A 18 20.33 9.49 5.86
N LEU A 19 19.30 9.75 5.06
CA LEU A 19 17.95 10.02 5.55
C LEU A 19 17.29 8.79 6.20
N GLN A 20 17.56 7.59 5.67
CA GLN A 20 17.05 6.33 6.22
C GLN A 20 17.89 5.80 7.39
N PHE A 21 19.12 6.28 7.56
CA PHE A 21 20.06 5.83 8.59
C PHE A 21 19.45 5.80 10.00
N PRO A 22 18.83 6.87 10.53
CA PRO A 22 18.27 6.82 11.89
C PRO A 22 17.20 5.73 12.02
N ILE A 23 16.31 5.61 11.04
CA ILE A 23 15.22 4.63 11.04
C ILE A 23 15.78 3.20 10.97
N LYS A 24 16.77 2.97 10.11
CA LYS A 24 17.46 1.67 9.99
C LYS A 24 18.23 1.33 11.25
N SER A 25 18.89 2.30 11.88
CA SER A 25 19.61 2.09 13.14
C SER A 25 18.67 1.74 14.29
N PHE A 26 17.54 2.42 14.42
CA PHE A 26 16.55 2.11 15.46
C PHE A 26 15.89 0.73 15.27
N THR A 27 15.56 0.37 14.03
CA THR A 27 14.99 -0.95 13.72
C THR A 27 16.02 -2.07 13.84
N ALA A 28 17.28 -1.85 13.43
CA ALA A 28 18.36 -2.81 13.60
C ALA A 28 18.77 -3.00 15.08
N LEU A 29 18.57 -1.99 15.94
CA LEU A 29 18.84 -2.12 17.38
C LEU A 29 17.73 -2.91 18.10
N SER A 30 16.49 -2.84 17.60
CA SER A 30 15.32 -3.43 18.28
C SER A 30 14.87 -4.78 17.71
N ILE A 31 15.17 -5.08 16.45
CA ILE A 31 14.81 -6.34 15.79
C ILE A 31 16.03 -7.26 15.77
N PRO A 32 15.95 -8.47 16.37
CA PRO A 32 17.04 -9.45 16.29
C PRO A 32 17.24 -9.91 14.85
N ASP A 33 18.51 -9.94 14.42
CA ASP A 33 18.89 -10.37 13.07
C ASP A 33 18.92 -11.91 12.99
N VAL A 34 17.80 -12.47 12.53
CA VAL A 34 17.57 -13.91 12.33
C VAL A 34 18.43 -14.49 11.18
N SER A 35 19.17 -13.65 10.45
CA SER A 35 20.10 -14.12 9.42
C SER A 35 21.37 -14.75 10.01
N ARG A 36 21.59 -14.62 11.32
CA ARG A 36 22.72 -15.22 12.04
C ARG A 36 22.29 -16.55 12.67
N GLU A 37 23.09 -17.59 12.48
CA GLU A 37 22.82 -18.95 12.97
C GLU A 37 22.55 -18.98 14.50
N ASP A 38 23.22 -18.12 15.27
CA ASP A 38 23.04 -18.04 16.74
C ASP A 38 21.70 -17.43 17.20
N LEU A 39 20.95 -16.79 16.29
CA LEU A 39 19.74 -16.02 16.58
C LEU A 39 18.49 -16.54 15.84
N GLU A 40 18.58 -17.68 15.16
CA GLU A 40 17.49 -18.25 14.36
C GLU A 40 16.23 -18.52 15.19
N ASP A 41 16.40 -18.99 16.43
CA ASP A 41 15.30 -19.28 17.36
C ASP A 41 14.52 -18.03 17.82
N LEU A 42 15.07 -16.82 17.59
CA LEU A 42 14.41 -15.55 17.90
C LEU A 42 13.51 -15.05 16.77
N TYR A 43 13.30 -15.84 15.71
CA TYR A 43 12.34 -15.55 14.64
C TYR A 43 10.97 -15.03 15.12
N PRO A 44 10.28 -15.65 16.11
CA PRO A 44 8.99 -15.14 16.56
C PRO A 44 9.09 -13.74 17.20
N ILE A 45 10.20 -13.44 17.89
CA ILE A 45 10.44 -12.12 18.47
C ILE A 45 10.69 -11.09 17.37
N ALA A 46 11.51 -11.43 16.37
CA ALA A 46 11.76 -10.58 15.21
C ALA A 46 10.46 -10.27 14.46
N PHE A 47 9.59 -11.27 14.30
CA PHE A 47 8.29 -11.12 13.67
C PHE A 47 7.39 -10.16 14.46
N VAL A 48 7.25 -10.34 15.78
CA VAL A 48 6.42 -9.45 16.62
C VAL A 48 6.97 -8.02 16.62
N MET A 49 8.29 -7.84 16.74
CA MET A 49 8.90 -6.51 16.73
C MET A 49 8.73 -5.80 15.38
N SER A 50 8.87 -6.52 14.26
CA SER A 50 8.62 -5.96 12.93
C SER A 50 7.15 -5.56 12.74
N MET A 51 6.20 -6.35 13.25
CA MET A 51 4.78 -6.02 13.22
C MET A 51 4.43 -4.80 14.08
N LEU A 52 5.08 -4.65 15.25
CA LEU A 52 4.94 -3.45 16.09
C LEU A 52 5.46 -2.19 15.38
N TRP A 53 6.64 -2.26 14.78
CA TRP A 53 7.19 -1.15 14.00
C TRP A 53 6.31 -0.78 12.80
N LEU A 54 5.77 -1.77 12.10
CA LEU A 54 4.81 -1.54 11.02
C LEU A 54 3.58 -0.78 11.51
N ALA A 55 3.05 -1.13 12.69
CA ALA A 55 1.92 -0.42 13.30
C ALA A 55 2.27 1.03 13.69
N VAL A 56 3.47 1.26 14.25
CA VAL A 56 3.96 2.61 14.58
C VAL A 56 4.07 3.47 13.32
N PHE A 57 4.69 2.94 12.25
CA PHE A 57 4.81 3.68 11.00
C PHE A 57 3.45 3.94 10.34
N ALA A 58 2.54 2.97 10.40
CA ALA A 58 1.17 3.16 9.91
C ALA A 58 0.46 4.30 10.66
N TYR A 59 0.59 4.36 11.99
CA TYR A 59 0.05 5.47 12.79
C TYR A 59 0.67 6.82 12.40
N CYS A 60 2.00 6.89 12.24
CA CYS A 60 2.67 8.12 11.81
C CYS A 60 2.18 8.59 10.43
N VAL A 61 1.94 7.68 9.48
CA VAL A 61 1.41 8.03 8.15
C VAL A 61 0.00 8.60 8.26
N VAL A 62 -0.87 7.99 9.06
CA VAL A 62 -2.24 8.49 9.28
C VAL A 62 -2.22 9.86 9.95
N ALA A 63 -1.38 10.06 10.98
CA ALA A 63 -1.23 11.35 11.64
C ALA A 63 -0.69 12.44 10.69
N ALA A 64 0.25 12.09 9.80
CA ALA A 64 0.74 13.01 8.79
C ALA A 64 -0.35 13.38 7.76
N CYS A 65 -1.17 12.40 7.33
CA CYS A 65 -2.32 12.67 6.46
C CYS A 65 -3.33 13.60 7.14
N ASP A 66 -3.60 13.42 8.44
CA ASP A 66 -4.50 14.31 9.18
C ASP A 66 -3.95 15.74 9.28
N GLY A 67 -2.63 15.90 9.50
CA GLY A 67 -1.97 17.20 9.42
C GLY A 67 -2.10 17.86 8.04
N ILE A 68 -1.91 17.09 6.96
CA ILE A 68 -2.09 17.58 5.58
C ILE A 68 -3.55 17.98 5.32
N HIS A 69 -4.51 17.22 5.84
CA HIS A 69 -5.92 17.55 5.75
C HIS A 69 -6.22 18.90 6.41
N GLN A 70 -5.71 19.14 7.62
CA GLN A 70 -5.92 20.38 8.36
C GLN A 70 -5.24 21.59 7.71
N ASP A 71 -4.01 21.42 7.19
CA ASP A 71 -3.22 22.52 6.61
C ASP A 71 -3.64 22.87 5.17
N PHE A 72 -4.02 21.88 4.37
CA PHE A 72 -4.28 22.04 2.92
C PHE A 72 -5.76 21.83 2.53
N GLY A 73 -6.64 21.43 3.45
CA GLY A 73 -8.07 21.20 3.19
C GLY A 73 -8.37 20.00 2.28
N ILE A 74 -7.40 19.11 2.05
CA ILE A 74 -7.57 17.94 1.18
C ILE A 74 -8.38 16.88 1.94
N SER A 75 -9.47 16.38 1.36
CA SER A 75 -10.32 15.35 1.99
C SER A 75 -9.52 14.11 2.42
N THR A 76 -9.79 13.61 3.63
CA THR A 76 -9.17 12.42 4.21
C THR A 76 -9.39 11.17 3.34
N SER A 77 -10.52 11.08 2.64
CA SER A 77 -10.79 10.02 1.66
C SER A 77 -9.75 10.02 0.54
N VAL A 78 -9.40 11.19 0.00
CA VAL A 78 -8.41 11.37 -1.07
C VAL A 78 -7.03 10.91 -0.64
N LEU A 79 -6.62 11.32 0.56
CA LEU A 79 -5.35 10.91 1.15
C LEU A 79 -5.32 9.41 1.44
N GLY A 80 -6.47 8.81 1.77
CA GLY A 80 -6.64 7.37 2.01
C GLY A 80 -6.35 6.52 0.76
N TYR A 81 -7.02 6.78 -0.36
CA TYR A 81 -6.82 5.99 -1.58
C TYR A 81 -5.56 6.37 -2.38
N THR A 82 -4.85 7.44 -2.01
CA THR A 82 -3.57 7.83 -2.61
C THR A 82 -2.39 7.43 -1.73
N ILE A 83 -2.13 8.16 -0.64
CA ILE A 83 -0.94 8.01 0.20
C ILE A 83 -0.97 6.68 0.95
N ALA A 84 -2.07 6.38 1.64
CA ALA A 84 -2.15 5.15 2.43
C ALA A 84 -2.20 3.90 1.54
N ALA A 85 -2.95 3.94 0.44
CA ALA A 85 -3.00 2.85 -0.54
C ALA A 85 -1.63 2.61 -1.22
N ALA A 86 -0.93 3.68 -1.61
CA ALA A 86 0.39 3.58 -2.19
C ALA A 86 1.39 3.00 -1.17
N GLY A 87 1.37 3.49 0.07
CA GLY A 87 2.25 3.03 1.15
C GLY A 87 2.14 1.52 1.42
N THR A 88 0.94 0.96 1.32
CA THR A 88 0.70 -0.48 1.49
C THR A 88 1.18 -1.30 0.27
N SER A 89 1.03 -0.75 -0.93
CA SER A 89 1.32 -1.47 -2.18
C SER A 89 2.80 -1.42 -2.58
N PHE A 90 3.51 -0.35 -2.23
CA PHE A 90 4.93 -0.17 -2.57
C PHE A 90 5.83 -1.35 -2.12
N PRO A 91 5.77 -1.81 -0.85
CA PRO A 91 6.57 -2.95 -0.40
C PRO A 91 6.26 -4.24 -1.18
N ASN A 92 4.98 -4.48 -1.47
CA ASN A 92 4.54 -5.67 -2.20
C ASN A 92 5.03 -5.64 -3.64
N VAL A 93 4.97 -4.49 -4.30
CA VAL A 93 5.51 -4.28 -5.65
C VAL A 93 7.02 -4.50 -5.64
N PHE A 94 7.74 -3.95 -4.65
CA PHE A 94 9.19 -4.13 -4.52
C PHE A 94 9.59 -5.60 -4.31
N SER A 95 8.92 -6.28 -3.38
CA SER A 95 9.12 -7.70 -3.11
C SER A 95 8.81 -8.54 -4.37
N GLY A 96 7.68 -8.28 -5.02
CA GLY A 96 7.29 -8.92 -6.28
C GLY A 96 8.31 -8.71 -7.40
N MET A 97 8.84 -7.50 -7.57
CA MET A 97 9.89 -7.20 -8.54
C MET A 97 11.19 -7.96 -8.24
N CYS A 98 11.58 -8.05 -6.97
CA CYS A 98 12.78 -8.79 -6.57
C CYS A 98 12.65 -10.29 -6.92
N VAL A 99 11.51 -10.90 -6.58
CA VAL A 99 11.22 -12.31 -6.86
C VAL A 99 11.06 -12.57 -8.36
N ALA A 100 10.42 -11.67 -9.10
CA ALA A 100 10.29 -11.78 -10.55
C ALA A 100 11.66 -11.69 -11.26
N ARG A 101 12.58 -10.85 -10.78
CA ARG A 101 13.96 -10.77 -11.29
C ARG A 101 14.75 -12.05 -11.05
N GLN A 102 14.41 -12.83 -10.02
CA GLN A 102 15.00 -14.15 -9.77
C GLN A 102 14.40 -15.26 -10.67
N GLY A 103 13.53 -14.92 -11.63
CA GLY A 103 12.86 -15.89 -12.50
C GLY A 103 11.69 -16.62 -11.84
N LYS A 104 11.28 -16.22 -10.64
CA LYS A 104 10.21 -16.85 -9.85
C LYS A 104 8.86 -16.15 -10.06
N THR A 105 8.45 -15.94 -11.31
CA THR A 105 7.25 -15.14 -11.67
C THR A 105 5.96 -15.68 -11.04
N THR A 106 5.78 -16.99 -10.95
CA THR A 106 4.60 -17.60 -10.31
C THR A 106 4.50 -17.23 -8.82
N MET A 107 5.64 -17.16 -8.12
CA MET A 107 5.68 -16.72 -6.72
C MET A 107 5.38 -15.23 -6.60
N ALA A 108 5.89 -14.41 -7.53
CA ALA A 108 5.59 -12.98 -7.55
C ALA A 108 4.09 -12.71 -7.76
N VAL A 109 3.43 -13.46 -8.65
CA VAL A 109 1.98 -13.36 -8.89
C VAL A 109 1.18 -13.85 -7.67
N ALA A 110 1.56 -14.99 -7.08
CA ALA A 110 0.90 -15.52 -5.89
C ALA A 110 0.99 -14.53 -4.71
N ASN A 111 2.15 -13.88 -4.52
CA ASN A 111 2.31 -12.84 -3.51
C ASN A 111 1.41 -11.63 -3.77
N ALA A 112 1.37 -11.13 -5.01
CA ALA A 112 0.54 -9.98 -5.37
C ALA A 112 -0.97 -10.25 -5.17
N LEU A 113 -1.45 -11.42 -5.58
CA LEU A 113 -2.85 -11.81 -5.38
C LEU A 113 -3.17 -12.06 -3.90
N GLY A 114 -2.28 -12.79 -3.19
CA GLY A 114 -2.45 -13.13 -1.78
C GLY A 114 -2.50 -11.89 -0.89
N ALA A 115 -1.62 -10.91 -1.12
CA ALA A 115 -1.61 -9.67 -0.34
C ALA A 115 -2.89 -8.85 -0.49
N ASN A 116 -3.47 -8.78 -1.69
CA ASN A 116 -4.74 -8.08 -1.91
C ASN A 116 -5.92 -8.77 -1.23
N VAL A 117 -5.98 -10.11 -1.32
CA VAL A 117 -6.99 -10.90 -0.60
C VAL A 117 -6.82 -10.72 0.91
N GLN A 118 -5.60 -10.85 1.43
CA GLN A 118 -5.31 -10.64 2.85
C GLN A 118 -5.73 -9.24 3.31
N ASN A 119 -5.48 -8.19 2.52
CA ASN A 119 -5.89 -6.83 2.86
C ASN A 119 -7.41 -6.72 2.97
N VAL A 120 -8.18 -7.23 2.02
CA VAL A 120 -9.65 -7.15 2.08
C VAL A 120 -10.18 -7.95 3.27
N PHE A 121 -9.69 -9.17 3.49
CA PHE A 121 -10.20 -10.02 4.57
C PHE A 121 -9.78 -9.49 5.94
N LEU A 122 -8.50 -9.18 6.16
CA LEU A 122 -8.02 -8.74 7.47
C LEU A 122 -8.39 -7.29 7.78
N ALA A 123 -8.26 -6.37 6.82
CA ALA A 123 -8.56 -4.96 7.06
C ALA A 123 -10.05 -4.69 7.22
N LEU A 124 -10.94 -5.54 6.69
CA LEU A 124 -12.37 -5.43 6.98
C LEU A 124 -12.76 -6.25 8.22
N ALA A 125 -12.31 -7.49 8.35
CA ALA A 125 -12.75 -8.37 9.43
C ALA A 125 -12.24 -7.93 10.80
N ILE A 126 -10.97 -7.49 10.91
CA ILE A 126 -10.40 -7.14 12.22
C ILE A 126 -11.07 -5.89 12.82
N PRO A 127 -11.16 -4.73 12.12
CA PRO A 127 -11.81 -3.55 12.68
C PRO A 127 -13.29 -3.80 12.97
N TRP A 128 -13.98 -4.54 12.10
CA TRP A 128 -15.38 -4.91 12.32
C TRP A 128 -15.54 -5.80 13.57
N ALA A 129 -14.70 -6.83 13.73
CA ALA A 129 -14.72 -7.68 14.92
C ALA A 129 -14.43 -6.88 16.20
N VAL A 130 -13.42 -6.01 16.16
CA VAL A 130 -13.07 -5.12 17.28
C VAL A 130 -14.25 -4.22 17.63
N GLN A 131 -14.90 -3.60 16.64
CA GLN A 131 -16.04 -2.71 16.85
C GLN A 131 -17.25 -3.45 17.43
N CYS A 132 -17.55 -4.66 16.95
CA CYS A 132 -18.59 -5.52 17.50
C CYS A 132 -18.31 -5.94 18.94
N CYS A 133 -17.03 -6.22 19.28
CA CYS A 133 -16.63 -6.53 20.65
C CYS A 133 -16.78 -5.34 21.61
N ILE A 134 -16.40 -4.13 21.16
CA ILE A 134 -16.49 -2.90 21.97
C ILE A 134 -17.96 -2.49 22.16
N ASN A 135 -18.74 -2.43 21.08
CA ASN A 135 -20.10 -1.89 21.12
C ASN A 135 -21.15 -2.90 21.57
N ARG A 136 -20.79 -4.18 21.79
CA ARG A 136 -21.68 -5.28 22.22
C ARG A 136 -23.02 -5.31 21.47
N GLY A 137 -23.01 -4.97 20.19
CA GLY A 137 -24.21 -4.76 19.37
C GLY A 137 -23.89 -4.86 17.88
N SER A 138 -24.94 -4.85 17.05
CA SER A 138 -24.80 -4.95 15.59
C SER A 138 -24.28 -3.64 15.02
N PHE A 139 -23.13 -3.68 14.33
CA PHE A 139 -22.64 -2.56 13.54
C PHE A 139 -23.43 -2.49 12.22
N ASN A 140 -24.33 -1.52 12.10
CA ASN A 140 -25.06 -1.26 10.85
C ASN A 140 -24.15 -0.50 9.89
N MET A 141 -23.64 -1.21 8.88
CA MET A 141 -22.86 -0.59 7.81
C MET A 141 -23.82 -0.03 6.74
N PRO A 142 -23.70 1.25 6.34
CA PRO A 142 -24.52 1.81 5.28
C PRO A 142 -24.24 1.11 3.94
N PHE A 143 -25.26 0.53 3.32
CA PHE A 143 -25.15 -0.21 2.06
C PHE A 143 -24.78 0.66 0.84
N ASN A 144 -24.91 1.99 0.95
CA ASN A 144 -24.66 2.92 -0.17
C ASN A 144 -23.21 2.89 -0.68
N GLY A 145 -22.23 2.57 0.17
CA GLY A 145 -20.82 2.45 -0.23
C GLY A 145 -20.44 1.09 -0.83
N LEU A 146 -21.31 0.08 -0.72
CA LEU A 146 -20.99 -1.30 -1.07
C LEU A 146 -21.10 -1.54 -2.58
N ALA A 147 -22.11 -0.96 -3.23
CA ALA A 147 -22.29 -1.03 -4.67
C ALA A 147 -21.11 -0.47 -5.49
N PRO A 148 -20.61 0.76 -5.22
CA PRO A 148 -19.44 1.28 -5.96
C PRO A 148 -18.18 0.44 -5.70
N ALA A 149 -17.92 0.02 -4.46
CA ALA A 149 -16.77 -0.83 -4.13
C ALA A 149 -16.78 -2.17 -4.89
N VAL A 150 -17.95 -2.80 -5.02
CA VAL A 150 -18.10 -4.05 -5.79
C VAL A 150 -17.81 -3.82 -7.27
N VAL A 151 -18.32 -2.73 -7.85
CA VAL A 151 -18.06 -2.37 -9.25
C VAL A 151 -16.56 -2.17 -9.48
N GLU A 152 -15.86 -1.48 -8.58
CA GLU A 152 -14.41 -1.26 -8.67
C GLU A 152 -13.61 -2.57 -8.65
N ILE A 153 -14.01 -3.53 -7.80
CA ILE A 153 -13.41 -4.87 -7.77
C ILE A 153 -13.61 -5.58 -9.12
N TYR A 154 -14.80 -5.50 -9.72
CA TYR A 154 -15.04 -6.11 -11.04
C TYR A 154 -14.22 -5.45 -12.16
N VAL A 155 -14.13 -4.12 -12.17
CA VAL A 155 -13.36 -3.36 -13.17
C VAL A 155 -11.87 -3.74 -13.13
N THR A 156 -11.33 -3.99 -11.94
CA THR A 156 -9.91 -4.35 -11.78
C THR A 156 -9.65 -5.85 -12.00
N LEU A 157 -10.54 -6.74 -11.56
CA LEU A 157 -10.36 -8.20 -11.66
C LEU A 157 -10.65 -8.76 -13.06
N LEU A 158 -11.68 -8.27 -13.77
CA LEU A 158 -12.06 -8.83 -15.08
C LEU A 158 -10.93 -8.79 -16.12
N PRO A 159 -10.17 -7.68 -16.27
CA PRO A 159 -9.00 -7.65 -17.16
C PRO A 159 -7.91 -8.64 -16.74
N VAL A 160 -7.67 -8.81 -15.43
CA VAL A 160 -6.64 -9.72 -14.92
C VAL A 160 -7.00 -11.18 -15.22
N VAL A 161 -8.25 -11.58 -14.93
CA VAL A 161 -8.74 -12.93 -15.17
C VAL A 161 -8.84 -13.23 -16.67
N SER A 162 -9.31 -12.28 -17.47
CA SER A 162 -9.38 -12.47 -18.92
C SER A 162 -8.00 -12.67 -19.53
N VAL A 163 -7.01 -11.83 -19.21
CA VAL A 163 -5.62 -12.03 -19.66
C VAL A 163 -5.09 -13.39 -19.22
N PHE A 164 -5.33 -13.79 -17.96
CA PHE A 164 -4.88 -15.08 -17.46
C PHE A 164 -5.45 -16.27 -18.25
N ILE A 165 -6.74 -16.24 -18.59
CA ILE A 165 -7.40 -17.28 -19.39
C ILE A 165 -6.89 -17.25 -20.84
N PHE A 166 -6.89 -16.08 -21.49
CA PHE A 166 -6.49 -15.94 -22.89
C PHE A 166 -5.01 -16.26 -23.13
N CYS A 167 -4.14 -15.94 -22.17
CA CYS A 167 -2.71 -16.22 -22.24
C CYS A 167 -2.33 -17.56 -21.59
N LYS A 168 -3.29 -18.48 -21.40
CA LYS A 168 -3.07 -19.85 -20.89
C LYS A 168 -2.21 -19.91 -19.61
N GLY A 169 -2.50 -19.02 -18.66
CA GLY A 169 -1.80 -18.96 -17.38
C GLY A 169 -0.43 -18.26 -17.40
N THR A 170 -0.11 -17.54 -18.48
CA THR A 170 1.12 -16.74 -18.58
C THR A 170 0.82 -15.24 -18.65
N PHE A 171 1.73 -14.41 -18.12
CA PHE A 171 1.62 -12.94 -18.20
C PHE A 171 2.66 -12.40 -19.18
N PRO A 172 2.30 -12.12 -20.45
CA PRO A 172 3.23 -11.53 -21.42
C PRO A 172 3.51 -10.06 -21.07
N ARG A 173 4.65 -9.51 -21.50
CA ARG A 173 5.05 -8.12 -21.16
C ARG A 173 3.99 -7.06 -21.50
N TRP A 174 3.21 -7.28 -22.56
CA TRP A 174 2.13 -6.37 -22.94
C TRP A 174 1.00 -6.29 -21.90
N SER A 175 0.73 -7.37 -21.16
CA SER A 175 -0.26 -7.36 -20.08
C SER A 175 0.09 -6.37 -18.97
N GLY A 176 1.38 -6.17 -18.69
CA GLY A 176 1.84 -5.17 -17.73
C GLY A 176 1.49 -3.74 -18.16
N TYR A 177 1.72 -3.40 -19.43
CA TYR A 177 1.35 -2.09 -19.97
C TYR A 177 -0.17 -1.88 -19.96
N LEU A 178 -0.95 -2.92 -20.27
CA LEU A 178 -2.41 -2.88 -20.20
C LEU A 178 -2.88 -2.58 -18.77
N PHE A 179 -2.37 -3.30 -17.76
CA PHE A 179 -2.76 -3.08 -16.37
C PHE A 179 -2.35 -1.70 -15.85
N LEU A 180 -1.17 -1.21 -16.21
CA LEU A 180 -0.72 0.14 -15.86
C LEU A 180 -1.62 1.22 -16.50
N MET A 181 -2.03 1.03 -17.75
CA MET A 181 -2.90 1.96 -18.47
C MET A 181 -4.30 2.01 -17.84
N ILE A 182 -4.87 0.85 -17.50
CA ILE A 182 -6.16 0.75 -16.79
C ILE A 182 -6.06 1.42 -15.40
N TYR A 183 -4.98 1.16 -14.65
CA TYR A 183 -4.76 1.77 -13.34
C TYR A 183 -4.62 3.30 -13.42
N ALA A 184 -3.86 3.80 -14.40
CA ALA A 184 -3.71 5.24 -14.62
C ALA A 184 -5.04 5.90 -15.02
N LEU A 185 -5.84 5.25 -15.86
CA LEU A 185 -7.18 5.71 -16.22
C LEU A 185 -8.12 5.73 -15.00
N TYR A 186 -8.09 4.68 -14.19
CA TYR A 186 -8.87 4.60 -12.95
C TYR A 186 -8.50 5.74 -11.99
N LEU A 187 -7.21 5.97 -11.74
CA LEU A 187 -6.76 7.09 -10.91
C LEU A 187 -7.23 8.43 -11.47
N ALA A 188 -7.15 8.64 -12.79
CA ALA A 188 -7.61 9.88 -13.40
C ALA A 188 -9.13 10.10 -13.25
N VAL A 189 -9.93 9.03 -13.31
CA VAL A 189 -11.38 9.10 -13.09
C VAL A 189 -11.70 9.33 -11.61
N ALA A 190 -11.08 8.59 -10.71
CA ALA A 190 -11.28 8.72 -9.26
C ALA A 190 -10.93 10.13 -8.77
N LEU A 191 -9.75 10.63 -9.17
CA LEU A 191 -9.33 11.99 -8.84
C LEU A 191 -10.26 13.05 -9.44
N ARG A 192 -10.77 12.84 -10.66
CA ARG A 192 -11.74 13.79 -11.25
C ARG A 192 -13.03 13.85 -10.45
N GLN A 193 -13.57 12.71 -10.03
CA GLN A 193 -14.83 12.65 -9.29
C GLN A 193 -14.73 13.42 -7.98
N ASP A 194 -13.67 13.20 -7.20
CA ASP A 194 -13.48 13.91 -5.93
C ASP A 194 -13.14 15.39 -6.11
N VAL A 195 -12.34 15.75 -7.13
CA VAL A 195 -12.07 17.17 -7.44
C VAL A 195 -13.33 17.89 -7.90
N THR A 196 -14.25 17.23 -8.64
CA THR A 196 -15.52 17.84 -9.05
C THR A 196 -16.51 18.05 -7.89
N HIS A 197 -16.35 17.33 -6.78
CA HIS A 197 -17.15 17.54 -5.57
C HIS A 197 -16.66 18.70 -4.70
N CYS A 198 -15.45 19.23 -4.93
CA CYS A 198 -14.90 20.39 -4.24
C CYS A 198 -14.77 21.57 -5.23
N PRO A 199 -15.72 22.52 -5.25
CA PRO A 199 -15.94 23.35 -6.43
C PRO A 199 -14.80 24.32 -6.78
N TRP A 200 -13.98 24.77 -5.83
CA TRP A 200 -12.83 25.64 -6.06
C TRP A 200 -12.05 25.89 -4.74
N TRP A 201 -10.80 26.29 -4.87
CA TRP A 201 -9.88 26.67 -3.78
C TRP A 201 -10.35 27.92 -3.01
N PRO A 202 -10.37 27.97 -1.65
CA PRO A 202 -9.80 27.02 -0.69
C PRO A 202 -10.83 25.96 -0.26
N PHE A 203 -10.36 24.73 -0.07
CA PHE A 203 -11.18 23.51 0.02
C PHE A 203 -11.97 23.38 1.33
N GLU A 204 -13.18 23.95 1.40
CA GLU A 204 -14.26 23.40 2.23
C GLU A 204 -14.98 22.31 1.42
N CYS A 205 -14.43 21.09 1.39
CA CYS A 205 -15.20 19.94 0.96
C CYS A 205 -16.17 19.58 2.09
N PRO A 206 -17.51 19.56 1.88
CA PRO A 206 -18.42 19.08 2.90
C PRO A 206 -18.05 17.64 3.25
N GLU A 207 -17.79 17.37 4.53
CA GLU A 207 -17.59 16.00 5.02
C GLU A 207 -18.74 15.14 4.49
N VAL A 208 -18.41 14.15 3.67
CA VAL A 208 -19.35 13.07 3.39
C VAL A 208 -19.51 12.34 4.72
N GLN A 209 -20.53 12.71 5.48
CA GLN A 209 -20.98 11.96 6.66
C GLN A 209 -21.33 10.55 6.20
N SER A 210 -20.38 9.63 6.41
CA SER A 210 -20.58 8.19 6.36
C SER A 210 -21.43 7.72 7.53
#